data_AF-A0A6F9Y4A6-F1
#
_entry.id   AF-A0A6F9Y4A6-F1
#
_cell.length_a   1.000
_cell.length_b   1.000
_cell.length_c   1.000
_cell.angle_alpha   90.00
_cell.angle_beta   90.00
_cell.angle_gamma   90.00
#
_symmetry.space_group_name_H-M   'P 1'
#
loop_
_entity.id
_entity.type
_entity.pdbx_description
1 polymer ?
#
loop_
_entity_poly.entity_id
_entity_poly.type
_entity_poly.pdbx_seq_one_letter_code
_entity_poly.pdbx_strand_id
1 'polypeptide(L)' 'MNGFVKVNFQFMNPDVNTTTYIRKIDYLELINNKNKRFIEDYEEDGNSHGAVNLDQIVHISLLED' A
#
# COMPACT_ATOMS: atom_id res chain seq x y z
N MET A 1 -11.84 -2.89 10.74
CA MET A 1 -12.34 -2.94 9.35
C MET A 1 -11.89 -4.24 8.70
N ASN A 2 -12.82 -5.13 8.33
CA ASN A 2 -12.49 -6.51 7.93
C ASN A 2 -11.95 -6.70 6.49
N GLY A 3 -11.28 -5.70 5.92
CA GLY A 3 -10.83 -5.76 4.52
C GLY A 3 -9.55 -5.02 4.18
N PHE A 4 -9.01 -4.23 5.11
CA PHE A 4 -7.83 -3.41 4.88
C PHE A 4 -6.67 -3.83 5.79
N VAL A 5 -5.45 -3.59 5.32
CA VAL A 5 -4.21 -3.77 6.07
C VAL A 5 -3.40 -2.49 6.01
N LYS A 6 -2.76 -2.15 7.12
CA LYS A 6 -1.90 -0.98 7.21
C LYS A 6 -0.51 -1.33 6.68
N VAL A 7 -0.02 -0.53 5.74
CA VAL A 7 1.28 -0.73 5.12
C VAL A 7 2.07 0.57 5.14
N ASN A 8 3.39 0.43 5.15
CA ASN A 8 4.30 1.53 4.89
C ASN A 8 4.90 1.35 3.49
N PHE A 9 4.66 2.33 2.63
CA PHE A 9 5.31 2.44 1.34
C PHE A 9 6.59 3.24 1.49
N GLN A 10 7.71 2.59 1.17
CA GLN A 10 9.01 3.24 1.05
C GLN A 10 9.25 3.57 -0.41
N PHE A 11 9.41 4.86 -0.72
CA PHE A 11 9.68 5.33 -2.07
C PHE A 11 11.17 5.48 -2.31
N MET A 12 11.56 5.63 -3.59
CA MET A 12 12.95 5.98 -3.95
C MET A 12 13.41 7.29 -3.28
N ASN A 13 12.51 8.26 -3.14
CA ASN A 13 12.74 9.44 -2.32
C ASN A 13 12.17 9.18 -0.90
N PRO A 14 13.01 9.02 0.13
CA PRO A 14 12.54 8.69 1.47
C PRO A 14 11.67 9.78 2.11
N ASP A 15 11.76 11.04 1.66
CA ASP A 15 10.97 12.15 2.19
C ASP A 15 9.45 12.01 1.93
N VAL A 16 9.07 11.12 1.00
CA VAL A 16 7.66 10.85 0.65
C VAL A 16 7.19 9.47 1.13
N ASN A 17 7.95 8.81 2.00
CA ASN A 17 7.49 7.58 2.64
C ASN A 17 6.15 7.83 3.34
N THR A 18 5.19 6.93 3.10
CA THR A 18 3.84 7.10 3.62
C THR A 18 3.32 5.81 4.23
N THR A 19 2.58 5.97 5.32
CA THR A 19 1.80 4.91 5.94
C THR A 19 0.35 5.06 5.51
N THR A 20 -0.21 4.02 4.92
CA THR A 20 -1.56 4.03 4.36
C THR A 20 -2.23 2.67 4.53
N TYR A 21 -3.52 2.57 4.20
CA TYR A 21 -4.25 1.32 4.20
C TYR A 21 -4.47 0.84 2.76
N ILE A 22 -4.31 -0.46 2.53
CA ILE A 22 -4.66 -1.08 1.25
C ILE A 22 -5.56 -2.29 1.50
N ARG A 23 -6.28 -2.76 0.48
CA ARG A 23 -7.08 -3.97 0.66
C ARG A 23 -6.16 -5.16 0.94
N LYS A 24 -6.59 -6.04 1.86
CA LYS A 24 -5.85 -7.26 2.21
C LYS A 24 -5.60 -8.14 0.99
N ILE A 25 -6.55 -8.21 0.05
CA ILE A 25 -6.38 -8.96 -1.20
C ILE A 25 -5.28 -8.36 -2.08
N ASP A 26 -5.19 -7.04 -2.17
CA ASP A 26 -4.14 -6.38 -2.96
C ASP A 26 -2.77 -6.60 -2.33
N TYR A 27 -2.66 -6.55 -1.00
CA TYR A 27 -1.41 -6.92 -0.31
C TYR A 27 -0.99 -8.37 -0.59
N LEU A 28 -1.93 -9.32 -0.52
CA LEU A 28 -1.67 -10.73 -0.84
C LEU A 28 -1.25 -10.91 -2.31
N GLU A 29 -1.82 -10.14 -3.23
CA GLU A 29 -1.39 -10.14 -4.62
C GLU A 29 0.01 -9.56 -4.78
N LEU A 30 0.36 -8.47 -4.10
CA LEU A 30 1.71 -7.87 -4.16
C LEU A 30 2.82 -8.83 -3.71
N ILE A 31 2.58 -9.61 -2.66
CA ILE A 31 3.59 -10.59 -2.16
C ILE A 31 3.72 -11.81 -3.07
N ASN A 32 2.65 -12.19 -3.78
CA ASN A 32 2.62 -13.40 -4.62
C ASN A 32 2.84 -13.13 -6.12
N ASN A 33 2.57 -11.91 -6.60
CA ASN A 33 2.61 -11.51 -8.01
C ASN A 33 2.89 -10.00 -8.16
N LYS A 34 4.11 -9.66 -8.60
CA LYS A 34 4.62 -8.27 -8.65
C LYS A 34 4.24 -7.48 -9.91
N ASN A 35 3.33 -7.98 -10.76
CA ASN A 35 3.02 -7.30 -12.03
C ASN A 35 2.05 -6.11 -11.89
N LYS A 36 1.57 -5.78 -10.68
CA LYS A 36 0.76 -4.57 -10.48
C LYS A 36 1.64 -3.32 -10.52
N ARG A 37 1.17 -2.32 -11.28
CA ARG A 37 1.82 -1.00 -11.39
C ARG A 37 1.16 0.07 -10.51
N PHE A 38 -0.09 -0.14 -10.13
CA PHE A 38 -0.85 0.77 -9.28
C PHE A 38 -1.61 0.00 -8.21
N ILE A 39 -1.77 0.60 -7.04
CA ILE A 39 -2.62 0.11 -5.96
C ILE A 39 -3.45 1.25 -5.39
N GLU A 40 -4.71 0.99 -5.08
CA GLU A 40 -5.54 1.99 -4.41
C GLU A 40 -5.23 2.01 -2.91
N ASP A 41 -5.02 3.21 -2.37
CA ASP A 41 -4.79 3.44 -0.96
C ASP A 41 -5.98 4.14 -0.29
N TYR A 42 -6.12 3.89 1.00
CA TYR A 42 -7.32 4.20 1.76
C TYR A 42 -6.96 4.87 3.08
N GLU A 43 -7.85 5.75 3.54
CA GLU A 43 -7.87 6.29 4.89
C GLU A 43 -8.32 5.23 5.91
N GLU A 44 -8.11 5.55 7.20
CA GLU A 44 -8.52 4.67 8.31
C GLU A 44 -10.04 4.51 8.43
N ASP A 45 -10.85 5.39 7.84
CA ASP A 45 -12.30 5.23 7.78
C ASP A 45 -12.77 4.44 6.54
N GLY A 46 -11.83 4.10 5.64
CA GLY A 46 -12.07 3.30 4.44
C GLY A 46 -12.36 4.12 3.19
N ASN A 47 -12.24 5.46 3.26
CA ASN A 47 -12.31 6.32 2.10
C ASN A 47 -11.07 6.17 1.23
N SER A 48 -11.24 6.16 -0.10
CA SER A 48 -10.12 6.09 -1.05
C SER A 48 -9.41 7.44 -1.14
N HIS A 49 -8.10 7.44 -0.95
CA HIS A 49 -7.23 8.60 -1.18
C HIS A 49 -6.84 8.70 -2.67
N GLY A 50 -6.69 7.57 -3.33
CA GLY A 50 -6.35 7.49 -4.75
C GLY A 50 -5.49 6.26 -5.06
N ALA A 51 -4.84 6.30 -6.23
CA ALA A 51 -3.95 5.23 -6.65
C ALA A 51 -2.48 5.62 -6.48
N VAL A 52 -1.71 4.76 -5.85
CA VAL A 52 -0.26 4.88 -5.66
C VAL A 52 0.46 4.16 -6.79
N ASN A 53 1.46 4.80 -7.39
CA ASN A 53 2.31 4.21 -8.43
C ASN A 53 3.41 3.35 -7.79
N LEU A 54 3.34 2.05 -8.03
CA LEU A 54 4.27 1.06 -7.48
C LEU A 54 5.64 1.09 -8.16
N ASP A 55 5.77 1.68 -9.36
CA ASP A 55 7.07 1.84 -10.06
C ASP A 55 8.03 2.75 -9.26
N GLN A 56 7.52 3.56 -8.32
CA GLN A 56 8.30 4.48 -7.48
C GLN A 56 8.61 3.92 -6.07
N ILE A 57 8.02 2.76 -5.74
CA ILE A 57 8.13 2.14 -4.42
C ILE A 57 9.25 1.11 -4.44
N VAL A 58 10.19 1.25 -3.49
CA VAL A 58 11.32 0.34 -3.33
C VAL A 58 11.02 -0.79 -2.34
N HIS A 59 10.14 -0.54 -1.37
CA HIS A 59 9.77 -1.52 -0.36
C HIS A 59 8.36 -1.27 0.21
N ILE A 60 7.67 -2.36 0.53
CA ILE A 60 6.34 -2.36 1.14
C ILE A 60 6.43 -3.23 2.39
N SER A 61 6.21 -2.65 3.57
CA SER A 61 6.17 -3.40 4.82
C SER A 61 4.78 -3.37 5.43
N LEU A 62 4.30 -4.51 5.90
CA LEU A 62 3.10 -4.59 6.72
C LEU A 62 3.41 -3.97 8.08
N LEU A 63 2.54 -3.09 8.56
CA LEU A 63 2.59 -2.59 9.93
C LEU A 63 1.56 -3.39 10.72
N GLU A 64 2.03 -4.39 11.45
CA GLU A 64 1.19 -5.11 12.42
C GLU A 64 0.92 -4.18 13.61
N ASP A 65 -0.35 -4.09 14.01
CA ASP A 65 -0.77 -3.65 15.34
C ASP A 65 -0.87 -4.87 16.26
#